data_AF-A0A7S0L801-F1
#
_entry.id   AF-A0A7S0L801-F1
#
_cell.length_a   1.000
_cell.length_b   1.000
_cell.length_c   1.000
_cell.angle_alpha   90.00
_cell.angle_beta   90.00
_cell.angle_gamma   90.00
#
_symmetry.space_group_name_H-M   'P 1'
#
loop_
_entity.id
_entity.type
_entity.pdbx_description
1 polymer ?
#
loop_
_entity_poly.entity_id
_entity_poly.type
_entity_poly.pdbx_seq_one_letter_code
_entity_poly.pdbx_strand_id
1 'polypeptide(L)'
;ALALQKYGYDCAVFERTREYRPFGGPIQIASNGLEAVRQIDSMLHDEILEAATCIGDRTNGLKDGISNEWFATFDLQTPALARRQRPSVVIDRPTLQKLLLARVGD
;
A
#
# COMPACT_ATOMS: atom_id res chain seq x y z
N ALA A 1 -14.95 4.63 2.12
CA ALA A 1 -15.12 5.89 2.87
C ALA A 1 -14.34 7.02 2.20
N LEU A 2 -13.02 7.10 2.32
CA LEU A 2 -12.20 8.20 1.77
C LEU A 2 -12.51 8.59 0.31
N ALA A 3 -12.61 7.62 -0.59
CA ALA A 3 -12.94 7.90 -1.98
C ALA A 3 -14.30 8.60 -2.15
N LEU A 4 -15.31 8.23 -1.35
CA LEU A 4 -16.63 8.86 -1.36
C LEU A 4 -16.59 10.24 -0.69
N GLN A 5 -15.90 10.38 0.44
CA GLN A 5 -15.71 11.65 1.13
C GLN A 5 -15.01 12.69 0.23
N LYS A 6 -14.03 12.27 -0.58
CA LYS A 6 -13.41 13.13 -1.61
C LYS A 6 -14.44 13.73 -2.58
N TYR A 7 -15.48 12.99 -2.93
CA TYR A 7 -16.56 13.47 -3.83
C TYR A 7 -17.67 14.21 -3.07
N GLY A 8 -17.49 14.52 -1.78
CA GLY A 8 -18.43 15.30 -0.98
C GLY A 8 -19.61 14.50 -0.41
N TYR A 9 -19.55 13.17 -0.46
CA TYR A 9 -20.59 12.34 0.17
C TYR A 9 -20.36 12.26 1.68
N ASP A 10 -21.45 12.44 2.43
CA ASP A 10 -21.50 12.12 3.85
C ASP A 10 -21.45 10.59 4.04
N CYS A 11 -20.49 10.12 4.84
CA CYS A 11 -20.15 8.71 4.95
C CYS A 11 -20.07 8.29 6.41
N ALA A 12 -20.79 7.22 6.77
CA ALA A 12 -20.62 6.53 8.04
C ALA A 12 -19.97 5.15 7.81
N VAL A 13 -19.01 4.78 8.65
CA VAL A 13 -18.36 3.46 8.62
C VAL A 13 -18.76 2.67 9.85
N PHE A 14 -19.39 1.51 9.64
CA PHE A 14 -19.73 0.57 10.71
C PHE A 14 -18.88 -0.68 10.58
N GLU A 15 -18.04 -0.95 11.58
CA GLU A 15 -17.22 -2.14 11.67
C GLU A 15 -17.51 -2.89 12.97
N ARG A 16 -17.63 -4.21 12.91
CA ARG A 16 -17.96 -5.06 14.06
C ARG A 16 -16.83 -5.10 15.08
N THR A 17 -15.58 -5.00 14.62
CA THR A 17 -14.39 -5.01 15.47
C THR A 17 -13.82 -3.61 15.68
N ARG A 18 -13.49 -3.24 16.93
CA ARG A 18 -12.88 -1.93 17.21
C ARG A 18 -11.46 -1.77 16.66
N GLU A 19 -10.72 -2.86 16.56
CA GLU A 19 -9.34 -2.89 16.09
C GLU A 19 -9.07 -4.18 15.32
N TYR A 20 -8.14 -4.13 14.36
CA TYR A 20 -7.66 -5.34 13.70
C TYR A 20 -6.77 -6.14 14.63
N ARG A 21 -6.86 -7.47 14.53
CA ARG A 21 -6.04 -8.36 15.35
C ARG A 21 -4.56 -8.33 14.90
N PRO A 22 -3.59 -8.50 15.82
CA PRO A 22 -2.14 -8.39 15.53
C PRO A 22 -1.55 -9.40 14.54
N PHE A 23 -2.32 -10.37 14.03
CA PHE A 23 -1.84 -11.39 13.09
C PHE A 23 -1.76 -10.90 11.64
N GLY A 24 -1.72 -9.58 11.45
CA GLY A 24 -1.88 -8.92 10.18
C GLY A 24 -0.57 -8.57 9.50
N GLY A 25 0.42 -9.46 9.46
CA GLY A 25 1.76 -9.21 8.89
C GLY A 25 1.79 -8.45 7.55
N PRO A 26 2.96 -8.03 7.07
CA PRO A 26 3.05 -7.01 6.02
C PRO A 26 2.26 -7.33 4.74
N ILE A 27 1.78 -6.29 4.08
CA ILE A 27 1.15 -6.35 2.77
C ILE A 27 1.94 -5.51 1.77
N GLN A 28 2.05 -6.01 0.54
CA GLN A 28 2.61 -5.25 -0.57
C GLN A 28 1.55 -4.36 -1.21
N ILE A 29 1.90 -3.09 -1.47
CA ILE A 29 1.12 -2.17 -2.28
C ILE A 29 1.89 -1.92 -3.58
N ALA A 30 1.31 -2.36 -4.70
CA ALA A 30 1.87 -2.11 -6.02
C ALA A 30 1.74 -0.62 -6.41
N SER A 31 2.54 -0.18 -7.39
CA SER A 31 2.59 1.22 -7.84
C SER A 31 1.21 1.80 -8.23
N ASN A 32 0.33 0.99 -8.82
CA ASN A 32 -1.04 1.39 -9.16
C ASN A 32 -1.93 1.58 -7.92
N GLY A 33 -1.73 0.78 -6.87
CA GLY A 33 -2.42 0.94 -5.59
C GLY A 33 -2.00 2.24 -4.89
N LEU A 34 -0.70 2.53 -4.87
CA LEU A 34 -0.18 3.80 -4.36
C LEU A 34 -0.72 4.99 -5.15
N GLU A 35 -0.75 4.88 -6.48
CA GLU A 35 -1.31 5.93 -7.34
C GLU A 35 -2.80 6.15 -7.06
N ALA A 36 -3.58 5.09 -6.84
CA ALA A 36 -4.99 5.24 -6.46
C ALA A 36 -5.15 5.99 -5.15
N VAL A 37 -4.31 5.71 -4.14
CA VAL A 37 -4.30 6.47 -2.88
C VAL A 37 -3.93 7.92 -3.14
N ARG A 38 -2.86 8.20 -3.91
CA ARG A 38 -2.43 9.56 -4.23
C ARG A 38 -3.53 10.39 -4.90
N GLN A 39 -4.31 9.75 -5.77
CA GLN A 39 -5.46 10.39 -6.41
C GLN A 39 -6.59 10.65 -5.42
N ILE A 40 -6.78 9.81 -4.40
CA ILE A 40 -7.80 9.99 -3.37
C ILE A 40 -7.37 11.08 -2.36
N ASP A 41 -6.16 10.95 -1.82
CA ASP A 41 -5.59 11.82 -0.81
C ASP A 41 -4.06 11.77 -0.93
N SER A 42 -3.46 12.90 -1.34
CA SER A 42 -2.01 13.00 -1.53
C SER A 42 -1.23 12.99 -0.21
N MET A 43 -1.81 13.50 0.89
CA MET A 43 -1.14 13.49 2.19
C MET A 43 -1.10 12.07 2.75
N LEU A 44 -2.20 11.33 2.68
CA LEU A 44 -2.24 9.92 3.07
C LEU A 44 -1.25 9.08 2.26
N HIS A 45 -1.13 9.36 0.96
CA HIS A 45 -0.13 8.71 0.13
C HIS A 45 1.30 8.91 0.67
N ASP A 46 1.65 10.15 1.04
CA ASP A 46 2.99 10.45 1.55
C ASP A 46 3.23 9.82 2.93
N GLU A 47 2.22 9.81 3.81
CA GLU A 47 2.26 9.13 5.11
C GLU A 47 2.46 7.61 4.96
N ILE A 48 1.80 6.98 3.98
CA ILE A 48 2.00 5.56 3.68
C ILE A 48 3.43 5.31 3.20
N LEU A 49 3.99 6.17 2.35
CA LEU A 49 5.35 6.00 1.86
C LEU A 49 6.40 6.18 2.96
N GLU A 50 6.15 7.06 3.91
CA GLU A 50 7.00 7.27 5.09
C GLU A 50 6.98 6.04 6.01
N ALA A 51 5.81 5.43 6.21
CA ALA A 51 5.64 4.25 7.06
C ALA A 51 6.02 2.92 6.37
N ALA A 52 6.15 2.90 5.04
CA ALA A 52 6.40 1.69 4.27
C ALA A 52 7.87 1.50 3.92
N THR A 53 8.24 0.26 3.62
CA THR A 53 9.54 -0.08 3.05
C THR A 53 9.42 -0.18 1.53
N CYS A 54 10.20 0.61 0.78
CA CYS A 54 10.32 0.44 -0.67
C CYS A 54 10.89 -0.95 -0.99
N ILE A 55 10.23 -1.69 -1.88
CA ILE A 55 10.73 -2.97 -2.39
C ILE A 55 11.00 -2.93 -3.88
N GLY A 56 10.46 -1.93 -4.59
CA GLY A 56 10.59 -1.85 -6.04
C GLY A 56 12.01 -1.60 -6.52
N ASP A 57 12.87 -1.06 -5.66
CA ASP A 57 14.30 -0.83 -5.85
C ASP A 57 15.18 -2.06 -5.56
N ARG A 58 14.55 -3.21 -5.26
CA ARG A 58 15.24 -4.48 -4.99
C ARG A 58 15.01 -5.50 -6.11
N THR A 59 15.78 -6.58 -6.11
CA THR A 59 15.48 -7.74 -6.97
C THR A 59 14.21 -8.42 -6.48
N ASN A 60 13.16 -8.35 -7.30
CA ASN A 60 11.89 -9.03 -7.08
C ASN A 60 11.82 -10.23 -8.03
N GLY A 61 11.16 -11.30 -7.63
CA GLY A 61 11.10 -12.50 -8.47
C GLY A 61 10.57 -13.73 -7.76
N LEU A 62 10.59 -14.84 -8.50
CA LEU A 62 10.26 -16.17 -8.00
C LEU A 62 11.56 -16.97 -7.88
N LYS A 63 11.76 -17.59 -6.72
CA LYS A 63 12.88 -18.49 -6.44
C LYS A 63 12.38 -19.90 -6.18
N ASP A 64 13.22 -20.87 -6.50
CA ASP A 64 13.06 -22.23 -6.00
C ASP A 64 13.36 -22.28 -4.49
N GLY A 65 12.42 -22.80 -3.71
CA GLY A 65 12.58 -22.97 -2.27
C GLY A 65 13.59 -24.06 -1.88
N ILE A 66 13.99 -24.94 -2.80
CA ILE A 66 14.98 -25.99 -2.56
C ILE A 66 16.37 -25.55 -3.02
N SER A 67 16.54 -25.22 -4.31
CA SER A 67 17.86 -24.86 -4.86
C SER A 67 18.27 -23.40 -4.64
N ASN A 68 17.34 -22.51 -4.25
CA ASN A 68 17.54 -21.06 -4.14
C ASN A 68 17.89 -20.35 -5.48
N GLU A 69 17.80 -21.06 -6.61
CA GLU A 69 17.91 -20.53 -7.96
C GLU A 69 16.72 -19.63 -8.32
N TRP A 70 16.95 -18.65 -9.19
CA TRP A 70 15.88 -17.78 -9.71
C TRP A 70 15.14 -18.46 -10.85
N PHE A 71 13.81 -18.54 -10.76
CA PHE A 71 12.97 -18.90 -11.91
C PHE A 71 12.70 -17.71 -12.81
N ALA A 72 12.43 -16.55 -12.20
CA ALA A 72 12.14 -15.31 -12.90
C ALA A 72 12.41 -14.13 -11.98
N THR A 73 12.80 -13.00 -12.57
CA THR A 73 12.90 -11.71 -11.89
C THR A 73 11.98 -10.69 -12.53
N PHE A 74 11.54 -9.72 -11.74
CA PHE A 74 10.63 -8.66 -12.15
C PHE A 74 11.23 -7.30 -11.80
N ASP A 75 11.23 -6.40 -12.78
CA ASP A 75 11.55 -5.00 -12.56
C ASP A 75 10.28 -4.24 -12.16
N LEU A 76 10.25 -3.78 -10.90
CA LEU A 76 9.14 -3.02 -10.35
C LEU A 76 9.42 -1.49 -10.32
N GLN A 77 10.65 -1.06 -10.63
CA GLN A 77 11.06 0.33 -10.54
C GLN A 77 10.91 1.05 -11.87
N THR A 78 11.51 0.53 -12.95
CA THR A 78 11.53 1.21 -14.25
C THR A 78 10.13 1.50 -14.77
N PRO A 79 9.16 0.55 -14.73
CA PRO A 79 7.81 0.80 -15.20
C PRO A 79 7.05 1.83 -14.36
N ALA A 80 7.33 1.93 -13.05
CA ALA A 80 6.72 2.90 -12.16
C ALA A 80 7.26 4.31 -12.45
N LEU A 81 8.59 4.46 -12.54
CA LEU A 81 9.24 5.73 -12.83
C LEU A 81 8.87 6.27 -14.22
N ALA A 82 8.78 5.41 -15.23
CA ALA A 82 8.32 5.79 -16.56
C ALA A 82 6.90 6.39 -16.56
N ARG A 83 6.07 6.01 -15.58
CA ARG A 83 4.71 6.54 -15.38
C ARG A 83 4.64 7.68 -14.36
N ARG A 84 5.79 8.16 -13.87
CA ARG A 84 5.89 9.14 -12.78
C ARG A 84 5.17 8.69 -11.49
N GLN A 85 5.14 7.38 -11.27
CA GLN A 85 4.58 6.75 -10.07
C GLN A 85 5.70 6.36 -9.12
N ARG A 86 5.34 6.10 -7.85
CA ARG A 86 6.26 5.54 -6.87
C ARG A 86 6.37 4.02 -7.05
N PRO A 87 7.57 3.42 -6.89
CA PRO A 87 7.73 1.97 -6.93
C PRO A 87 6.91 1.27 -5.83
N SER A 88 6.66 -0.03 -6.03
CA SER A 88 5.94 -0.85 -5.05
C SER A 88 6.60 -0.81 -3.67
N VAL A 89 5.77 -0.81 -2.62
CA VAL A 89 6.20 -0.78 -1.22
C VAL A 89 5.56 -1.93 -0.45
N VAL A 90 6.09 -2.21 0.74
CA VAL A 90 5.50 -3.11 1.73
C VAL A 90 5.26 -2.35 3.02
N ILE A 91 4.07 -2.49 3.60
CA ILE A 91 3.67 -1.85 4.85
C ILE A 91 2.97 -2.86 5.75
N ASP A 92 3.08 -2.67 7.07
CA ASP A 92 2.31 -3.43 8.04
C ASP A 92 0.80 -3.15 7.91
N ARG A 93 -0.06 -4.19 7.90
CA ARG A 93 -1.51 -3.98 7.67
C ARG A 93 -2.16 -3.16 8.79
N PRO A 94 -1.92 -3.42 10.08
CA PRO A 94 -2.37 -2.54 11.17
C PRO A 94 -1.97 -1.08 10.98
N THR A 95 -0.71 -0.80 10.59
CA THR A 95 -0.26 0.57 10.31
C THR A 95 -1.03 1.19 9.16
N LEU A 96 -1.16 0.49 8.02
CA LEU A 96 -1.91 0.98 6.87
C LEU A 96 -3.37 1.28 7.24
N GLN A 97 -4.01 0.40 8.00
CA GLN A 97 -5.39 0.61 8.42
C GLN A 97 -5.52 1.80 9.37
N LYS A 98 -4.60 1.97 10.32
CA LYS A 98 -4.60 3.12 11.23
C LYS A 98 -4.52 4.44 10.46
N LEU A 99 -3.65 4.53 9.45
CA LEU A 99 -3.54 5.70 8.58
C LEU A 99 -4.85 5.96 7.82
N LEU A 100 -5.46 4.91 7.25
CA LEU A 100 -6.73 5.01 6.55
C LEU A 100 -7.87 5.49 7.48
N LEU A 101 -8.00 4.91 8.67
CA LEU A 101 -9.04 5.26 9.63
C LEU A 101 -8.86 6.68 10.18
N ALA A 102 -7.63 7.08 10.51
CA ALA A 102 -7.33 8.43 10.97
C ALA A 102 -7.75 9.50 9.95
N ARG A 103 -7.72 9.16 8.65
CA ARG A 103 -8.12 10.07 7.59
C ARG A 103 -9.63 10.07 7.31
N VAL A 104 -10.35 8.99 7.61
CA VAL A 104 -11.82 8.93 7.49
C VAL A 104 -12.48 9.81 8.54
N GLY A 105 -11.91 9.89 9.74
CA GLY A 105 -12.53 10.54 10.90
C GLY A 105 -13.53 9.62 11.62
N ASP A 106 -14.16 10.17 12.65
CA ASP A 106 -15.25 9.52 13.41
C ASP A 106 -16.61 9.66 12.71
#